data_AF-A0A444V1R1-F1
#
_entry.id   AF-A0A444V1R1-F1
#
_cell.length_a   1.000
_cell.length_b   1.000
_cell.length_c   1.000
_cell.angle_alpha   90.00
_cell.angle_beta   90.00
_cell.angle_gamma   90.00
#
_symmetry.space_group_name_H-M   'P 1'
#
loop_
_entity.id
_entity.type
_entity.pdbx_description
1 polymer ?
#
loop_
_entity_poly.entity_id
_entity_poly.type
_entity_poly.pdbx_seq_one_letter_code
_entity_poly.pdbx_strand_id
1 'polypeptide(L)'
;MKITYAQCGDIVRALGQNPTNAEVHKVLGRPKAKEINIKMLDFETFLPMHQHICKLKSQGTFEDFVEGLRVFDKEGNGTVIRAKLRHVLATLGIGHIF
;
A
#
# COMPACT_ATOMS: atom_id res chain seq x y z
N MET A 1 17.12 16.42 -7.61
CA MET A 1 16.02 16.40 -6.61
C MET A 1 16.16 15.14 -5.77
N LYS A 2 15.98 15.21 -4.45
CA LYS A 2 16.02 14.05 -3.54
C LYS A 2 14.72 13.99 -2.73
N ILE A 3 14.33 12.80 -2.32
CA ILE A 3 13.14 12.55 -1.50
C ILE A 3 13.55 11.77 -0.25
N THR A 4 12.77 11.84 0.83
CA THR A 4 12.99 10.97 1.98
C THR A 4 12.48 9.56 1.69
N TYR A 5 12.96 8.57 2.45
CA TYR A 5 12.42 7.21 2.39
C TYR A 5 10.91 7.18 2.70
N ALA A 6 10.42 8.07 3.58
CA ALA A 6 9.00 8.23 3.89
C ALA A 6 8.15 8.57 2.64
N GLN A 7 8.70 9.35 1.71
CA GLN A 7 7.98 9.80 0.52
C GLN A 7 7.96 8.76 -0.61
N CYS A 8 8.75 7.69 -0.49
CA CYS A 8 8.90 6.69 -1.56
C CYS A 8 7.57 6.04 -1.93
N GLY A 9 6.79 5.59 -0.93
CA GLY A 9 5.51 4.92 -1.16
C GLY A 9 4.49 5.83 -1.86
N ASP A 10 4.40 7.08 -1.43
CA ASP A 10 3.46 8.05 -2.00
C ASP A 10 3.81 8.42 -3.44
N ILE A 11 5.10 8.52 -3.76
CA ILE A 11 5.55 8.79 -5.13
C ILE A 11 5.30 7.59 -6.03
N VAL A 12 5.55 6.37 -5.56
CA VAL A 12 5.21 5.16 -6.34
C VAL A 12 3.70 5.09 -6.63
N ARG A 13 2.85 5.51 -5.67
CA ARG A 13 1.39 5.64 -5.87
C ARG A 13 1.02 6.75 -6.86
N ALA A 14 1.67 7.90 -6.77
CA ALA A 14 1.49 8.98 -7.73
C ALA A 14 1.88 8.58 -9.16
N LEU A 15 2.77 7.60 -9.33
CA LEU A 15 3.16 7.02 -10.62
C LEU A 15 2.24 5.88 -11.09
N GLY A 16 1.10 5.66 -10.42
CA GLY A 16 0.06 4.74 -10.86
C GLY A 16 0.22 3.29 -10.40
N GLN A 17 1.16 3.00 -9.50
CA GLN A 17 1.29 1.69 -8.87
C GLN A 17 0.54 1.66 -7.52
N ASN A 18 0.09 0.49 -7.08
CA ASN A 18 -0.59 0.33 -5.80
C ASN A 18 0.17 -0.62 -4.85
N PRO A 19 1.42 -0.29 -4.45
CA PRO A 19 2.15 -1.13 -3.52
C PRO A 19 1.58 -1.01 -2.10
N THR A 20 1.67 -2.10 -1.36
CA THR A 20 1.50 -2.13 0.09
C THR A 20 2.69 -1.47 0.79
N ASN A 21 2.48 -0.97 2.02
CA ASN A 21 3.59 -0.47 2.84
C ASN A 21 4.70 -1.52 3.06
N ALA A 22 4.33 -2.81 3.14
CA ALA A 22 5.29 -3.90 3.29
C ALA A 22 6.21 -4.08 2.06
N GLU A 23 5.66 -3.93 0.84
CA GLU A 23 6.45 -3.98 -0.39
C GLU A 23 7.39 -2.79 -0.51
N VAL A 24 6.91 -1.58 -0.21
CA VAL A 24 7.73 -0.37 -0.17
C VAL A 24 8.87 -0.55 0.85
N HIS A 25 8.55 -1.04 2.04
CA HIS A 25 9.53 -1.29 3.09
C HIS A 25 10.58 -2.33 2.67
N LYS A 26 10.17 -3.37 1.93
CA LYS A 26 11.07 -4.39 1.38
C LYS A 26 12.02 -3.81 0.35
N VAL A 27 11.55 -3.03 -0.62
CA VAL A 27 12.43 -2.46 -1.67
C VAL A 27 13.39 -1.39 -1.12
N LEU A 28 13.02 -0.73 -0.03
CA LEU A 28 13.90 0.18 0.71
C LEU A 28 14.95 -0.56 1.57
N GLY A 29 14.95 -1.89 1.59
CA GLY A 29 15.91 -2.69 2.36
C GLY A 29 15.54 -2.85 3.84
N ARG A 30 14.25 -2.79 4.19
CA ARG A 30 13.74 -2.90 5.57
C ARG A 30 14.40 -1.92 6.55
N PRO A 31 14.34 -0.60 6.26
CA PRO A 31 14.96 0.41 7.10
C PRO A 31 14.37 0.43 8.51
N LYS A 32 15.16 0.81 9.51
CA LYS A 32 14.61 1.04 10.86
C LYS A 32 13.70 2.27 10.86
N ALA A 33 12.73 2.33 11.77
CA ALA A 33 11.79 3.46 11.86
C ALA A 33 12.47 4.85 11.93
N LYS A 34 13.61 4.94 12.61
CA LYS A 34 14.41 6.19 12.71
C LYS A 34 15.02 6.63 11.38
N GLU A 35 15.25 5.69 10.45
CA GLU A 35 15.89 5.97 9.16
C GLU A 35 14.90 6.49 8.11
N ILE A 36 13.62 6.14 8.22
CA ILE A 36 12.55 6.48 7.27
C ILE A 36 12.48 8.00 7.00
N ASN A 37 12.64 8.81 8.05
CA ASN A 37 12.52 10.28 7.96
C ASN A 37 13.85 11.00 7.73
N ILE A 38 14.98 10.27 7.73
CA ILE A 38 16.33 10.86 7.66
C ILE A 38 17.01 10.49 6.35
N LYS A 39 16.91 9.23 5.94
CA LYS A 39 17.57 8.76 4.72
C LYS A 39 16.91 9.39 3.50
N MET A 40 17.77 9.93 2.66
CA MET A 40 17.42 10.54 1.39
C MET A 40 17.68 9.55 0.26
N LEU A 41 16.87 9.66 -0.78
CA LEU A 41 16.89 8.80 -1.95
C LEU A 41 16.92 9.71 -3.19
N ASP A 42 17.88 9.46 -4.06
CA ASP A 42 17.98 10.13 -5.36
C ASP A 42 17.27 9.32 -6.45
N PHE A 43 17.16 9.92 -7.64
CA PHE A 43 16.44 9.31 -8.75
C PHE A 43 17.09 8.01 -9.24
N GLU A 44 18.43 7.95 -9.28
CA GLU A 44 19.16 6.77 -9.75
C GLU A 44 18.95 5.57 -8.82
N THR A 45 18.81 5.82 -7.52
CA THR A 45 18.47 4.80 -6.52
C THR A 45 16.97 4.46 -6.52
N PHE A 46 16.10 5.44 -6.79
CA PHE A 46 14.65 5.25 -6.88
C PHE A 46 14.23 4.37 -8.04
N LEU A 47 14.78 4.63 -9.22
CA LEU A 47 14.36 4.03 -10.48
C LEU A 47 14.35 2.49 -10.43
N PRO A 48 15.40 1.79 -9.96
CA PRO A 48 15.37 0.33 -9.86
C PRO A 48 14.33 -0.18 -8.85
N MET A 49 14.07 0.55 -7.75
CA MET A 49 13.02 0.18 -6.79
C MET A 49 11.63 0.28 -7.41
N HIS A 50 11.35 1.36 -8.13
CA HIS A 50 10.10 1.53 -8.87
C HIS A 50 9.92 0.45 -9.93
N GLN A 51 10.96 0.17 -10.73
CA GLN A 51 10.93 -0.91 -11.72
C GLN A 51 10.66 -2.29 -11.11
N HIS A 52 11.16 -2.55 -9.89
CA HIS A 52 10.84 -3.78 -9.17
C HIS A 52 9.35 -3.85 -8.83
N ILE A 53 8.78 -2.76 -8.31
CA ILE A 53 7.35 -2.68 -7.96
C ILE A 53 6.48 -2.88 -9.20
N CYS A 54 6.81 -2.25 -10.35
CA CYS A 54 6.05 -2.43 -11.59
C CYS A 54 5.99 -3.89 -12.09
N LYS A 55 6.92 -4.74 -11.65
CA LYS A 55 6.96 -6.17 -12.03
C LYS A 55 6.19 -7.06 -11.07
N LEU A 56 5.73 -6.56 -9.92
CA LEU A 56 4.94 -7.33 -8.97
C LEU A 56 3.57 -7.61 -9.60
N LYS A 57 3.26 -8.91 -9.77
CA LYS A 57 2.05 -9.36 -10.48
C LYS A 57 0.83 -9.58 -9.58
N SER A 58 0.94 -9.34 -8.27
CA SER A 58 -0.11 -9.64 -7.31
C SER A 58 -0.88 -8.39 -6.90
N GLN A 59 -1.78 -7.92 -7.75
CA GLN A 59 -2.87 -7.05 -7.30
C GLN A 59 -4.13 -7.91 -7.21
N GLY A 60 -4.87 -7.77 -6.11
CA GLY A 60 -6.14 -8.48 -5.94
C GLY A 60 -7.11 -8.15 -7.08
N THR A 61 -7.91 -9.13 -7.47
CA THR A 61 -8.95 -8.92 -8.49
C THR A 61 -10.14 -8.19 -7.89
N PHE A 62 -11.02 -7.66 -8.75
CA PHE A 62 -12.27 -7.04 -8.29
C PHE A 62 -13.09 -8.04 -7.46
N GLU A 63 -13.14 -9.29 -7.91
CA GLU A 63 -13.84 -10.40 -7.27
C GLU A 63 -13.31 -10.68 -5.86
N ASP A 64 -11.98 -10.66 -5.68
CA ASP A 64 -11.35 -10.84 -4.35
C ASP A 64 -11.80 -9.74 -3.37
N PHE A 65 -11.86 -8.48 -3.82
CA PHE A 65 -12.29 -7.36 -3.00
C PHE A 65 -13.79 -7.43 -2.66
N VAL A 66 -14.63 -7.81 -3.62
CA VAL A 66 -16.07 -7.97 -3.40
C VAL A 66 -16.35 -9.08 -2.39
N GLU A 67 -15.72 -10.25 -2.55
CA GLU A 67 -15.90 -11.37 -1.64
C GLU A 67 -15.37 -11.05 -0.23
N GLY A 68 -14.22 -10.37 -0.16
CA GLY A 68 -13.67 -9.87 1.11
C GLY A 68 -14.58 -8.88 1.83
N LEU A 69 -15.38 -8.08 1.10
CA LEU A 69 -16.34 -7.14 1.70
C LEU A 69 -17.69 -7.79 2.01
N ARG A 70 -18.08 -8.85 1.29
CA ARG A 70 -19.35 -9.56 1.47
C ARG A 70 -19.53 -10.10 2.89
N VAL A 71 -18.45 -10.51 3.56
CA VAL A 71 -18.49 -10.95 4.98
C VAL A 71 -19.04 -9.87 5.93
N PHE A 72 -19.03 -8.60 5.51
CA PHE A 72 -19.55 -7.49 6.29
C PHE A 72 -20.96 -7.05 5.92
N ASP A 73 -21.52 -7.52 4.80
CA ASP A 73 -22.92 -7.35 4.42
C ASP A 73 -23.79 -8.31 5.23
N LYS A 74 -24.50 -7.77 6.22
CA LYS A 74 -25.35 -8.58 7.11
C LYS A 74 -26.71 -8.91 6.49
N GLU A 75 -27.16 -8.10 5.53
CA GLU A 75 -28.51 -8.19 4.97
C GLU A 75 -28.52 -8.91 3.62
N GLY A 76 -27.34 -9.15 3.03
CA GLY A 76 -27.19 -9.83 1.74
C GLY A 76 -27.69 -8.98 0.57
N ASN A 77 -27.82 -7.66 0.76
CA ASN A 77 -28.36 -6.74 -0.25
C ASN A 77 -27.26 -6.07 -1.10
N GLY A 78 -26.00 -6.45 -0.90
CA GLY A 78 -24.85 -5.90 -1.60
C GLY A 78 -24.32 -4.59 -0.99
N THR A 79 -24.71 -4.24 0.23
CA THR A 79 -24.26 -3.00 0.89
C THR A 79 -23.63 -3.25 2.26
N VAL A 80 -22.66 -2.40 2.61
CA VAL A 80 -22.01 -2.41 3.93
C VAL A 80 -22.21 -1.06 4.60
N ILE A 81 -22.61 -1.09 5.86
CA ILE A 81 -22.81 0.13 6.66
C ILE A 81 -21.50 0.92 6.74
N ARG A 82 -21.55 2.22 6.40
CA ARG A 82 -20.39 3.13 6.39
C ARG A 82 -19.55 3.08 7.67
N ALA A 83 -20.20 3.07 8.83
CA ALA A 83 -19.52 3.00 10.12
C ALA A 83 -18.70 1.71 10.29
N LYS A 84 -19.27 0.58 9.85
CA LYS A 84 -18.61 -0.73 9.89
C LYS A 84 -17.43 -0.79 8.91
N LEU A 85 -17.62 -0.30 7.69
CA LEU A 85 -16.55 -0.24 6.68
C LEU A 85 -15.36 0.59 7.17
N ARG A 86 -15.60 1.80 7.72
CA ARG A 86 -14.52 2.62 8.30
C ARG A 86 -13.80 1.92 9.45
N HIS A 87 -14.56 1.27 10.34
CA HIS A 87 -13.97 0.53 11.45
C HIS A 87 -13.06 -0.60 10.95
N VAL A 88 -13.54 -1.41 10.00
CA VAL A 88 -12.79 -2.52 9.39
C VAL A 88 -11.50 -2.03 8.74
N LEU A 89 -11.56 -0.98 7.92
CA LEU A 89 -10.37 -0.43 7.24
C LEU A 89 -9.34 0.12 8.24
N ALA A 90 -9.79 0.70 9.36
CA ALA A 90 -8.92 1.23 10.39
C ALA A 90 -8.27 0.15 11.27
N THR A 91 -8.95 -0.98 11.50
CA THR A 91 -8.46 -2.04 12.41
C THR A 91 -7.72 -3.16 11.71
N LEU A 92 -8.10 -3.53 10.48
CA LEU A 92 -7.50 -4.66 9.76
C LEU A 92 -6.45 -4.24 8.72
N GLY A 93 -6.56 -3.04 8.13
CA GLY A 93 -5.91 -2.74 6.84
C GLY A 93 -4.60 -1.92 6.87
N ILE A 94 -4.38 -1.09 7.89
CA ILE A 94 -3.30 -0.07 7.85
C ILE A 94 -1.89 -0.68 7.94
N GLY A 95 -1.76 -1.93 8.42
CA GLY A 95 -0.46 -2.62 8.51
C GLY A 95 -0.02 -3.34 7.23
N HIS A 96 -0.94 -3.62 6.29
CA HIS A 96 -0.68 -4.57 5.20
C HIS A 96 -1.17 -4.13 3.82
N ILE A 97 -2.07 -3.16 3.69
CA ILE A 97 -2.77 -2.90 2.41
C ILE A 97 -2.53 -1.47 1.88
N PHE A 98 -2.17 -0.53 2.76
CA PHE A 98 -1.70 0.81 2.40
C PHE A 98 -0.39 1.09 3.09
#